data_AF-A0A2E6QNM0-F1
#
_entry.id   AF-A0A2E6QNM0-F1
#
_cell.length_a   1.000
_cell.length_b   1.000
_cell.length_c   1.000
_cell.angle_alpha   90.00
_cell.angle_beta   90.00
_cell.angle_gamma   90.00
#
_symmetry.space_group_name_H-M   'P 1'
#
loop_
_entity.id
_entity.type
_entity.pdbx_description
1 polymer ?
#
loop_
_entity_poly.entity_id
_entity_poly.type
_entity_poly.pdbx_seq_one_letter_code
_entity_poly.pdbx_strand_id
1 'polypeptide(L)'
;MADTDLLILEDASDAAFTLDKAYRKAVLANDLDTMVELKPQVDAVYDTYSLMRLKLLEEGVVTTAADVAEMRRLKGEIDQAAETQQLVAGAIALISFLRKFV
;
A
#
# COMPACT_ATOMS: atom_id res chain seq x y z
N MET A 1 -23.66 8.12 4.96
CA MET A 1 -22.55 8.23 4.00
C MET A 1 -21.36 7.53 4.64
N ALA A 2 -20.71 6.59 3.94
CA ALA A 2 -19.50 5.96 4.47
C ALA A 2 -18.36 6.97 4.44
N ASP A 3 -17.50 6.96 5.45
CA ASP A 3 -16.30 7.78 5.51
C ASP A 3 -15.27 7.21 4.53
N THR A 4 -15.16 7.81 3.35
CA THR A 4 -14.32 7.32 2.25
C THR A 4 -12.84 7.40 2.58
N ASP A 5 -12.43 8.40 3.35
CA ASP A 5 -11.05 8.59 3.79
C ASP A 5 -10.66 7.47 4.75
N LEU A 6 -11.53 7.15 5.72
CA LEU A 6 -11.30 6.03 6.62
C LEU A 6 -11.17 4.71 5.85
N LEU A 7 -12.04 4.47 4.86
CA LEU A 7 -11.98 3.26 4.05
C LEU A 7 -10.66 3.14 3.28
N ILE A 8 -10.17 4.23 2.69
CA ILE A 8 -8.87 4.21 1.98
C ILE A 8 -7.71 4.03 2.97
N LEU A 9 -7.76 4.64 4.14
CA LEU A 9 -6.73 4.47 5.15
C LEU A 9 -6.63 3.02 5.63
N GLU A 10 -7.76 2.38 5.89
CA GLU A 10 -7.83 0.96 6.26
C GLU A 10 -7.28 0.07 5.14
N ASP A 11 -7.77 0.23 3.91
CA ASP A 11 -7.36 -0.58 2.78
C ASP A 11 -5.87 -0.38 2.44
N ALA A 12 -5.34 0.85 2.54
CA ALA A 12 -3.93 1.17 2.31
C ALA A 12 -3.03 0.58 3.41
N SER A 13 -3.44 0.67 4.68
CA SER A 13 -2.71 0.07 5.80
C SER A 13 -2.62 -1.44 5.66
N ASP A 14 -3.72 -2.11 5.28
CA ASP A 14 -3.74 -3.54 5.06
C ASP A 14 -2.84 -3.96 3.90
N ALA A 15 -2.87 -3.22 2.78
CA ALA A 15 -2.01 -3.49 1.64
C ALA A 15 -0.51 -3.32 1.99
N ALA A 16 -0.16 -2.26 2.71
CA ALA A 16 1.19 -2.03 3.22
C ALA A 16 1.65 -3.17 4.14
N PHE A 17 0.76 -3.62 5.02
CA PHE A 17 1.04 -4.74 5.93
C PHE A 17 1.20 -6.07 5.18
N THR A 18 0.47 -6.29 4.08
CA THR A 18 0.70 -7.46 3.21
C THR A 18 2.11 -7.47 2.61
N LEU A 19 2.59 -6.32 2.13
CA LEU A 19 3.97 -6.18 1.63
C LEU A 19 5.01 -6.41 2.73
N ASP A 20 4.81 -5.84 3.93
CA ASP A 20 5.72 -6.05 5.07
C ASP A 20 5.77 -7.53 5.49
N LYS A 21 4.62 -8.22 5.53
CA LYS A 21 4.57 -9.67 5.79
C LYS A 21 5.40 -10.45 4.76
N ALA A 22 5.30 -10.11 3.47
CA ALA A 22 6.07 -10.77 2.42
C ALA A 22 7.58 -10.52 2.59
N TYR A 23 7.99 -9.28 2.85
CA TYR A 23 9.37 -8.94 3.16
C TYR A 23 9.88 -9.71 4.39
N ARG A 24 9.13 -9.73 5.50
CA ARG A 24 9.50 -10.49 6.71
C ARG A 24 9.66 -11.98 6.46
N LYS A 25 8.81 -12.58 5.62
CA LYS A 25 8.95 -13.99 5.22
C LYS A 25 10.26 -14.21 4.45
N ALA A 26 10.61 -13.32 3.53
CA ALA A 26 11.89 -13.39 2.81
C ALA A 26 13.09 -13.29 3.75
N VAL A 27 13.04 -12.37 4.74
CA VAL A 27 14.06 -12.25 5.79
C VAL A 27 14.23 -13.56 6.56
N LEU A 28 13.12 -14.17 7.01
CA LEU A 28 13.16 -15.42 7.77
C LEU A 28 13.65 -16.61 6.92
N ALA A 29 13.39 -16.59 5.62
CA ALA A 29 13.87 -17.58 4.67
C ALA A 29 15.32 -17.34 4.20
N ASN A 30 15.93 -16.21 4.59
CA ASN A 30 17.23 -15.75 4.07
C ASN A 30 17.25 -15.64 2.53
N ASP A 31 16.12 -15.25 1.94
CA ASP A 31 15.95 -15.00 0.51
C ASP A 31 16.39 -13.56 0.18
N LEU A 32 17.68 -13.42 -0.11
CA LEU A 32 18.31 -12.11 -0.31
C LEU A 32 17.75 -11.37 -1.52
N ASP A 33 17.43 -12.07 -2.61
CA ASP A 33 16.95 -11.45 -3.85
C ASP A 33 15.58 -10.79 -3.60
N THR A 34 14.64 -11.52 -2.99
CA THR A 34 13.34 -10.98 -2.62
C THR A 34 13.46 -9.85 -1.59
N MET A 35 14.37 -9.95 -0.62
CA MET A 35 14.60 -8.89 0.37
C MET A 35 15.04 -7.57 -0.27
N VAL A 36 16.00 -7.64 -1.20
CA VAL A 36 16.55 -6.47 -1.90
C VAL A 36 15.47 -5.80 -2.77
N GLU A 37 14.61 -6.59 -3.40
CA GLU A 37 13.52 -6.06 -4.23
C GLU A 37 12.39 -5.43 -3.39
N LEU A 38 11.95 -6.08 -2.30
CA LEU A 38 10.78 -5.64 -1.54
C LEU A 38 11.09 -4.53 -0.54
N LYS A 39 12.26 -4.50 0.09
CA LYS A 39 12.55 -3.53 1.17
C LYS A 39 12.33 -2.07 0.75
N PRO A 40 12.86 -1.60 -0.41
CA PRO A 40 12.63 -0.23 -0.84
C PRO A 40 11.15 0.09 -1.07
N GLN A 41 10.37 -0.90 -1.54
CA GLN A 41 8.95 -0.72 -1.80
C GLN A 41 8.15 -0.63 -0.50
N VAL A 42 8.44 -1.49 0.48
CA VAL A 42 7.82 -1.45 1.80
C VAL A 42 8.07 -0.10 2.47
N ASP A 43 9.30 0.39 2.46
CA ASP A 43 9.66 1.70 3.03
C ASP A 43 8.88 2.83 2.34
N ALA A 44 8.91 2.86 1.01
CA ALA A 44 8.24 3.90 0.23
C ALA A 44 6.71 3.89 0.40
N VAL A 45 6.09 2.71 0.54
CA VAL A 45 4.66 2.59 0.86
C VAL A 45 4.36 3.19 2.23
N TYR A 46 5.12 2.86 3.27
CA TYR A 46 4.88 3.38 4.62
C TYR A 46 5.13 4.89 4.72
N ASP A 47 6.16 5.41 4.06
CA ASP A 47 6.44 6.84 4.01
C ASP A 47 5.27 7.58 3.33
N THR A 48 4.84 7.11 2.16
CA THR A 48 3.75 7.74 1.40
C THR A 48 2.41 7.63 2.14
N TYR A 49 2.12 6.47 2.75
CA TYR A 49 0.93 6.28 3.58
C TYR A 49 0.89 7.24 4.77
N SER A 50 2.03 7.43 5.45
CA SER A 50 2.12 8.35 6.58
C SER A 50 1.85 9.80 6.17
N LEU A 51 2.36 10.21 5.00
CA LEU A 51 2.10 11.54 4.44
C LEU A 51 0.63 11.72 4.04
N MET A 52 0.04 10.75 3.35
CA MET A 52 -1.38 10.79 2.98
C MET A 52 -2.26 10.90 4.23
N ARG A 53 -1.98 10.09 5.26
CA ARG A 53 -2.75 10.13 6.51
C ARG A 53 -2.68 11.51 7.18
N LEU A 54 -1.52 12.17 7.15
CA LEU A 54 -1.39 13.53 7.65
C LEU A 54 -2.28 14.51 6.86
N LYS A 55 -2.29 14.40 5.52
CA LYS A 55 -3.11 15.25 4.66
C LYS A 55 -4.60 15.08 4.85
N LEU A 56 -5.09 13.86 4.93
CA LEU A 56 -6.51 13.60 5.20
C LEU A 56 -6.94 14.13 6.58
N LEU A 57 -6.04 14.11 7.57
CA LEU A 57 -6.32 14.72 8.89
C LEU A 57 -6.36 16.26 8.84
N GLU A 58 -5.56 16.89 7.98
CA GLU A 58 -5.52 18.35 7.81
C GLU A 58 -6.72 18.89 7.03
N GLU A 59 -7.12 18.21 5.95
CA GLU A 59 -8.08 18.72 4.97
C GLU A 59 -9.51 18.16 5.13
N GLY A 60 -9.68 17.09 5.92
CA GLY A 60 -10.97 16.39 6.03
C GLY A 60 -11.24 15.52 4.80
N VAL A 61 -12.51 15.34 4.42
CA VAL A 61 -12.91 14.42 3.33
C VAL A 61 -12.33 14.86 1.98
N VAL A 62 -11.30 14.16 1.49
CA VAL A 62 -10.67 14.41 0.18
C VAL A 62 -10.97 13.31 -0.84
N THR A 63 -11.34 12.12 -0.37
CA THR A 63 -11.41 10.94 -1.24
C THR A 63 -12.82 10.64 -1.75
N THR A 64 -12.90 10.03 -2.93
CA THR A 64 -14.16 9.69 -3.58
C THR A 64 -14.46 8.20 -3.53
N ALA A 65 -15.71 7.81 -3.86
CA ALA A 65 -16.06 6.40 -4.02
C ALA A 65 -15.25 5.69 -5.12
N ALA A 66 -14.79 6.41 -6.14
CA ALA A 66 -13.94 5.86 -7.18
C ALA A 66 -12.53 5.56 -6.64
N ASP A 67 -12.01 6.42 -5.77
CA ASP A 67 -10.72 6.21 -5.09
C ASP A 67 -10.79 4.97 -4.19
N VAL A 68 -11.89 4.77 -3.45
CA VAL A 68 -12.11 3.57 -2.64
C VAL A 68 -12.13 2.31 -3.52
N ALA A 69 -12.82 2.35 -4.67
CA ALA A 69 -12.87 1.20 -5.57
C ALA A 69 -11.47 0.86 -6.14
N GLU A 70 -10.70 1.87 -6.51
CA GLU A 70 -9.34 1.70 -7.02
C GLU A 70 -8.39 1.17 -5.93
N MET A 71 -8.47 1.71 -4.71
CA MET A 71 -7.68 1.24 -3.57
C MET A 71 -7.97 -0.25 -3.27
N ARG A 72 -9.24 -0.66 -3.29
CA ARG A 72 -9.63 -2.07 -3.10
C ARG A 72 -9.13 -2.97 -4.21
N ARG A 73 -9.13 -2.50 -5.46
CA ARG A 73 -8.55 -3.23 -6.59
C ARG A 73 -7.06 -3.45 -6.36
N LEU A 74 -6.31 -2.40 -6.03
CA LEU A 74 -4.87 -2.47 -5.75
C LEU A 74 -4.55 -3.38 -4.56
N LYS A 75 -5.31 -3.27 -3.47
CA LYS A 75 -5.21 -4.18 -2.33
C LYS A 75 -5.44 -5.63 -2.75
N GLY A 76 -6.47 -5.89 -3.55
CA GLY A 76 -6.78 -7.22 -4.07
C GLY A 76 -5.66 -7.81 -4.93
N GLU A 77 -5.00 -6.98 -5.75
CA GLU A 77 -3.84 -7.39 -6.56
C GLU A 77 -2.63 -7.74 -5.68
N ILE A 78 -2.36 -6.95 -4.64
CA ILE A 78 -1.29 -7.21 -3.67
C ILE A 78 -1.57 -8.47 -2.85
N ASP A 79 -2.81 -8.67 -2.39
CA ASP A 79 -3.20 -9.83 -1.59
C ASP A 79 -3.17 -11.14 -2.39
N GLN A 80 -3.40 -11.08 -3.70
CA GLN A 80 -3.38 -12.24 -4.61
C GLN A 80 -2.01 -12.49 -5.25
N ALA A 81 -1.04 -11.59 -5.07
CA ALA A 81 0.28 -11.72 -5.66
C ALA A 81 0.99 -12.98 -5.12
N ALA A 82 1.33 -13.88 -6.03
CA ALA A 82 2.04 -15.12 -5.72
C ALA A 82 3.56 -14.97 -5.90
N GLU A 83 3.98 -14.01 -6.71
CA GLU A 83 5.37 -13.80 -7.10
C GLU A 83 5.89 -12.46 -6.59
N THR A 84 7.19 -12.39 -6.28
CA THR A 84 7.85 -11.16 -5.81
C THR A 84 7.65 -9.99 -6.78
N GLN A 85 7.75 -10.23 -8.10
CA GLN A 85 7.57 -9.18 -9.10
C GLN A 85 6.14 -8.61 -9.09
N GLN A 86 5.12 -9.43 -8.81
CA GLN A 86 3.74 -8.97 -8.68
C GLN A 86 3.56 -8.11 -7.43
N LEU A 87 4.19 -8.48 -6.30
CA LEU A 87 4.21 -7.67 -5.09
C LEU A 87 4.90 -6.32 -5.33
N VAL A 88 6.05 -6.32 -6.01
CA VAL A 88 6.78 -5.09 -6.36
C VAL A 88 5.92 -4.19 -7.26
N ALA A 89 5.31 -4.74 -8.31
CA ALA A 89 4.44 -3.97 -9.20
C ALA A 89 3.22 -3.40 -8.46
N GLY A 90 2.60 -4.21 -7.59
CA GLY A 90 1.49 -3.78 -6.74
C GLY A 90 1.89 -2.66 -5.79
N ALA A 91 3.08 -2.76 -5.17
CA ALA A 91 3.60 -1.72 -4.29
C ALA A 91 3.85 -0.40 -5.04
N ILE A 92 4.42 -0.44 -6.24
CA ILE A 92 4.65 0.75 -7.08
C ILE A 92 3.31 1.40 -7.45
N ALA A 93 2.31 0.60 -7.83
CA ALA A 93 0.98 1.09 -8.16
C ALA A 93 0.30 1.71 -6.93
N LEU A 94 0.42 1.08 -5.75
CA LEU A 94 -0.05 1.60 -4.49
C LEU A 94 0.61 2.94 -4.14
N ILE A 95 1.93 3.04 -4.18
CA ILE A 95 2.66 4.30 -3.92
C ILE A 95 2.15 5.40 -4.87
N SER A 96 2.00 5.08 -6.14
CA SER A 96 1.53 6.03 -7.16
C SER A 96 0.11 6.50 -6.90
N PHE A 97 -0.75 5.61 -6.43
CA PHE A 97 -2.11 5.94 -5.99
C PHE A 97 -2.12 6.84 -4.76
N LEU A 98 -1.38 6.48 -3.70
CA LEU A 98 -1.34 7.23 -2.44
C LEU A 98 -0.78 8.65 -2.64
N ARG A 99 0.17 8.84 -3.58
CA ARG A 99 0.72 10.16 -3.94
C ARG A 99 -0.29 11.15 -4.51
N LYS A 100 -1.49 10.71 -4.92
CA LYS A 100 -2.57 11.63 -5.33
C LYS A 100 -3.06 12.51 -4.18
N PHE A 101 -2.77 12.10 -2.94
CA PHE A 101 -3.28 12.70 -1.71
C PHE A 101 -2.15 13.28 -0.82
N VAL A 102 -0.95 13.48 -1.38
CA VAL A 102 0.25 14.00 -0.69
C VAL A 102 0.64 15.35 -1.25
#